data_AF-A0A1G4K6L0-F1
#
_entry.id   AF-A0A1G4K6L0-F1
#
_cell.length_a   1.000
_cell.length_b   1.000
_cell.length_c   1.000
_cell.angle_alpha   90.00
_cell.angle_beta   90.00
_cell.angle_gamma   90.00
#
_symmetry.space_group_name_H-M   'P 1'
#
loop_
_entity.id
_entity.type
_entity.pdbx_description
1 polymer ?
#
loop_
_entity_poly.entity_id
_entity_poly.type
_entity_poly.pdbx_seq_one_letter_code
_entity_poly.pdbx_strand_id
1 'polypeptide(L)'
;MSALLSENDLNDFISPGLACIKPTETIKEETSSSNELEVGKESNEVEKVSISLQDCLACSGCITSSEEILLGQQSYTVFLEAWRKLPEDSVLAVSIAPQSRLSLAKYYKAELDDFDRGFVNFMHKYFGARYVVGTQIGRNITIKQTNEELVRRKQFEASAKPALCAVCPGFVLYAEKSKPELVPFLLDVKSPQQITGSLLKQKNKNIYHLAVMPCFDKKLEASRKDGENEVDCVITPREFVTMLGELQVDINDYADVSQSRSLLSACSPEGWDPEIHWASNEGSSSGGFALQYVLHQQKMHPGSEVHIVEGKNSDITEYRLLNSVDGEILASSSQVYGFRNIQNMVRKLSNSGTKARNVKVLRKRSANTTSRGGTSASAADPVKTDFVEVMACPGGCINGGGLLNGEQNSSRRRALAKTLDNEYRDRLPSVYNESNVDYDMPYKYSFSPVEKSSDVVTVGNTW
;
A
#
# COMPACT_ATOMS: atom_id res chain seq x y z
N MET A 1 30.50 28.12 -21.27
CA MET A 1 31.20 27.20 -20.37
C MET A 1 30.13 26.43 -19.61
N SER A 2 30.08 25.12 -19.84
CA SER A 2 29.17 24.18 -19.22
C SER A 2 29.58 23.97 -17.76
N ALA A 3 28.71 24.27 -16.81
CA ALA A 3 28.91 23.88 -15.43
C ALA A 3 28.35 22.45 -15.28
N LEU A 4 29.25 21.47 -15.36
CA LEU A 4 29.01 20.11 -14.91
C LEU A 4 28.75 20.16 -13.40
N LEU A 5 27.49 20.01 -12.98
CA LEU A 5 27.12 19.76 -11.59
C LEU A 5 27.60 18.35 -11.22
N SER A 6 28.36 18.26 -10.12
CA SER A 6 28.91 16.99 -9.64
C SER A 6 27.87 16.25 -8.80
N GLU A 7 27.88 14.91 -8.83
CA GLU A 7 26.94 14.05 -8.09
C GLU A 7 26.94 14.28 -6.56
N ASN A 8 27.91 15.02 -6.02
CA ASN A 8 28.00 15.33 -4.60
C ASN A 8 27.23 16.60 -4.18
N ASP A 9 26.66 17.36 -5.12
CA ASP A 9 25.97 18.63 -4.83
C ASP A 9 24.44 18.50 -4.63
N LEU A 10 23.90 17.27 -4.58
CA LEU A 10 22.47 16.95 -4.51
C LEU A 10 21.96 16.56 -3.10
N ASN A 11 22.42 17.27 -2.06
CA ASN A 11 21.95 17.07 -0.67
C ASN A 11 20.91 18.13 -0.25
N ASP A 12 19.83 18.27 -1.02
CA ASP A 12 18.66 19.07 -0.62
C ASP A 12 17.69 18.24 0.21
N PHE A 13 18.11 17.92 1.45
CA PHE A 13 17.21 17.39 2.45
C PHE A 13 16.29 18.52 2.96
N ILE A 14 15.05 18.56 2.47
CA ILE A 14 14.03 19.47 3.01
C ILE A 14 13.77 19.04 4.46
N SER A 15 14.18 19.89 5.42
CA SER A 15 13.91 19.68 6.84
C SER A 15 12.43 19.40 7.09
N PRO A 16 12.02 18.50 8.02
CA PRO A 16 10.62 18.17 8.21
C PRO A 16 9.85 19.41 8.70
N GLY A 17 9.16 20.06 7.77
CA GLY A 17 8.18 21.09 8.08
C GLY A 17 7.09 20.48 8.97
N LEU A 18 6.77 21.18 10.05
CA LEU A 18 5.60 20.93 10.88
C LEU A 18 4.41 20.52 10.01
N ALA A 19 3.72 19.45 10.44
CA ALA A 19 2.51 18.90 9.84
C ALA A 19 1.75 19.95 9.02
N CYS A 20 1.50 19.66 7.74
CA CYS A 20 0.72 20.50 6.83
C CYS A 20 -0.72 20.62 7.36
N ILE A 21 -0.93 21.49 8.33
CA ILE A 21 -2.20 22.03 8.74
C ILE A 21 -2.33 23.30 7.90
N LYS A 22 -3.22 23.28 6.90
CA LYS A 22 -3.64 24.53 6.25
C LYS A 22 -4.08 25.49 7.38
N PRO A 23 -3.49 26.68 7.51
CA PRO A 23 -4.10 27.73 8.32
C PRO A 23 -5.48 27.97 7.71
N THR A 24 -6.54 27.77 8.49
CA THR A 24 -7.85 28.35 8.18
C THR A 24 -7.66 29.86 8.21
N GLU A 25 -7.47 30.46 7.05
CA GLU A 25 -7.71 31.88 6.87
C GLU A 25 -9.20 32.10 7.10
N THR A 26 -9.56 32.53 8.30
CA THR A 26 -10.84 33.20 8.52
C THR A 26 -10.83 34.48 7.72
N ILE A 27 -11.37 34.42 6.51
CA ILE A 27 -11.82 35.61 5.79
C ILE A 27 -12.94 36.20 6.64
N LYS A 28 -12.65 37.32 7.31
CA LYS A 28 -13.69 38.18 7.85
C LYS A 28 -14.32 38.89 6.65
N GLU A 29 -15.47 38.42 6.21
CA GLU A 29 -16.32 39.19 5.30
C GLU A 29 -16.89 40.39 6.06
N GLU A 30 -16.47 41.58 5.65
CA GLU A 30 -17.19 42.81 5.96
C GLU A 30 -18.51 42.79 5.19
N THR A 31 -19.61 42.81 5.93
CA THR A 31 -20.95 43.00 5.39
C THR A 31 -21.05 44.34 4.67
N SER A 32 -21.11 44.31 3.34
CA SER A 32 -21.70 45.38 2.55
C SER A 32 -22.71 44.79 1.57
N SER A 33 -23.88 45.41 1.57
CA SER A 33 -25.10 44.99 0.91
C SER A 33 -25.15 45.40 -0.55
N SER A 34 -25.19 44.43 -1.48
CA SER A 34 -25.94 44.54 -2.73
C SER A 34 -25.99 43.19 -3.45
N ASN A 35 -27.20 42.79 -3.80
CA ASN A 35 -27.53 41.57 -4.54
C ASN A 35 -26.82 41.50 -5.90
N GLU A 36 -26.05 40.42 -6.14
CA GLU A 36 -25.95 39.77 -7.44
C GLU A 36 -25.47 38.32 -7.23
N LEU A 37 -26.30 37.35 -7.61
CA LEU A 37 -25.98 35.91 -7.56
C LEU A 37 -25.25 35.56 -8.86
N GLU A 38 -23.92 35.52 -8.84
CA GLU A 38 -23.16 34.91 -9.93
C GLU A 38 -23.06 33.40 -9.71
N VAL A 39 -23.81 32.65 -10.52
CA VAL A 39 -23.69 31.19 -10.65
C VAL A 39 -22.43 30.92 -11.47
N GLY A 40 -21.31 30.62 -10.79
CA GLY A 40 -20.11 30.14 -11.44
C GLY A 40 -20.38 28.80 -12.12
N LYS A 41 -20.29 28.75 -13.45
CA LYS A 41 -20.28 27.50 -14.22
C LYS A 41 -19.06 26.69 -13.81
N GLU A 42 -19.29 25.47 -13.31
CA GLU A 42 -18.23 24.46 -13.23
C GLU A 42 -17.71 24.18 -14.65
N SER A 43 -16.44 24.47 -14.90
CA SER A 43 -15.76 24.10 -16.13
C SER A 43 -15.55 22.59 -16.15
N ASN A 44 -16.13 21.93 -17.16
CA ASN A 44 -16.00 20.48 -17.42
C ASN A 44 -14.63 20.09 -18.01
N GLU A 45 -13.58 20.89 -17.77
CA GLU A 45 -12.24 20.62 -18.26
C GLU A 45 -11.49 19.75 -17.27
N VAL A 46 -11.02 18.59 -17.75
CA VAL A 46 -10.18 17.67 -16.99
C VAL A 46 -8.85 18.39 -16.72
N GLU A 47 -8.63 18.85 -15.48
CA GLU A 47 -7.35 19.43 -15.08
C GLU A 47 -6.21 18.42 -15.33
N LYS A 48 -5.15 18.88 -15.99
CA LYS A 48 -3.92 18.09 -16.18
C LYS A 48 -3.41 17.67 -14.79
N VAL A 49 -3.38 16.37 -14.55
CA VAL A 49 -2.93 15.80 -13.27
C VAL A 49 -1.42 15.99 -13.15
N SER A 50 -0.97 17.09 -12.55
CA SER A 50 0.40 17.25 -12.07
C SER A 50 0.52 16.55 -10.72
N ILE A 51 1.32 15.50 -10.63
CA ILE A 51 1.58 14.79 -9.37
C ILE A 51 2.60 15.62 -8.58
N SER A 52 2.19 16.08 -7.40
CA SER A 52 3.00 16.84 -6.44
C SER A 52 3.34 15.99 -5.21
N LEU A 53 4.33 16.44 -4.44
CA LEU A 53 4.66 15.87 -3.12
C LEU A 53 3.46 15.79 -2.15
N GLN A 54 2.40 16.57 -2.39
CA GLN A 54 1.18 16.60 -1.57
C GLN A 54 0.21 15.45 -1.88
N ASP A 55 0.38 14.77 -3.03
CA ASP A 55 -0.49 13.68 -3.47
C ASP A 55 -0.17 12.34 -2.78
N CYS A 56 1.01 12.26 -2.16
CA CYS A 56 1.33 11.21 -1.22
C CYS A 56 0.64 11.50 0.13
N LEU A 57 -0.42 10.77 0.45
CA LEU A 57 -1.08 10.77 1.77
C LEU A 57 -0.16 10.31 2.91
N ALA A 58 1.03 9.83 2.54
CA ALA A 58 2.10 9.42 3.41
C ALA A 58 2.90 10.68 3.84
N CYS A 59 2.25 11.57 4.58
CA CYS A 59 2.67 12.95 4.91
C CYS A 59 3.93 13.10 5.79
N SER A 60 5.07 12.50 5.43
CA SER A 60 6.34 12.63 6.17
C SER A 60 7.53 13.15 5.35
N GLY A 61 7.31 13.71 4.16
CA GLY A 61 8.41 14.28 3.36
C GLY A 61 9.46 13.24 2.96
N CYS A 62 9.05 11.98 2.78
CA CYS A 62 9.95 10.86 2.46
C CYS A 62 10.36 10.80 0.98
N ILE A 63 9.77 11.67 0.16
CA ILE A 63 10.01 11.78 -1.28
C ILE A 63 10.92 13.00 -1.50
N THR A 64 12.02 12.77 -2.20
CA THR A 64 13.03 13.74 -2.65
C THR A 64 12.72 14.21 -4.06
N SER A 65 13.38 15.27 -4.52
CA SER A 65 13.28 15.76 -5.91
C SER A 65 13.64 14.68 -6.94
N SER A 66 14.63 13.83 -6.65
CA SER A 66 14.98 12.69 -7.51
C SER A 66 13.83 11.69 -7.64
N GLU A 67 13.08 11.45 -6.57
CA GLU A 67 11.91 10.56 -6.63
C GLU A 67 10.70 11.19 -7.30
N GLU A 68 10.55 12.51 -7.23
CA GLU A 68 9.54 13.21 -8.03
C GLU A 68 9.80 13.02 -9.54
N ILE A 69 11.07 13.04 -9.96
CA ILE A 69 11.46 12.69 -11.34
C ILE A 69 11.11 11.23 -11.66
N LEU A 70 11.43 10.28 -10.76
CA LEU A 70 11.09 8.86 -10.95
C LEU A 70 9.56 8.63 -11.01
N LEU A 71 8.78 9.38 -10.24
CA LEU A 71 7.32 9.38 -10.31
C LEU A 71 6.84 9.93 -11.66
N GLY A 72 7.46 11.00 -12.17
CA GLY A 72 7.15 11.59 -13.47
C GLY A 72 7.48 10.67 -14.65
N GLN A 73 8.48 9.79 -14.50
CA GLN A 73 8.81 8.73 -15.47
C GLN A 73 7.79 7.58 -15.47
N GLN A 74 6.77 7.64 -14.62
CA GLN A 74 5.75 6.61 -14.45
C GLN A 74 4.39 7.26 -14.60
N SER A 75 3.81 7.25 -15.80
CA SER A 75 2.51 7.88 -16.08
C SER A 75 1.80 7.21 -17.24
N TYR A 76 0.51 7.51 -17.42
CA TYR A 76 -0.22 7.03 -18.59
C TYR A 76 0.36 7.58 -19.91
N THR A 77 0.91 8.80 -19.92
CA THR A 77 1.57 9.35 -21.13
C THR A 77 2.85 8.58 -21.45
N VAL A 78 3.66 8.26 -20.43
CA VAL A 78 4.85 7.41 -20.59
C VAL A 78 4.46 6.03 -21.11
N PHE A 79 3.41 5.42 -20.55
CA PHE A 79 2.88 4.15 -21.06
C PHE A 79 2.49 4.24 -22.53
N LEU A 80 1.67 5.21 -22.92
CA LEU A 80 1.20 5.36 -24.30
C LEU A 80 2.36 5.58 -25.28
N GLU A 81 3.35 6.39 -24.90
CA GLU A 81 4.54 6.63 -25.72
C GLU A 81 5.43 5.40 -25.83
N ALA A 82 5.67 4.69 -24.72
CA ALA A 82 6.47 3.48 -24.70
C ALA A 82 5.81 2.39 -25.53
N TRP A 83 4.52 2.11 -25.30
CA TRP A 83 3.78 1.07 -26.01
C TRP A 83 3.78 1.27 -27.54
N ARG A 84 3.66 2.52 -28.00
CA ARG A 84 3.73 2.86 -29.43
C ARG A 84 5.10 2.64 -30.06
N LYS A 85 6.18 2.70 -29.28
CA LYS A 85 7.57 2.60 -29.76
C LYS A 85 8.13 1.19 -29.67
N LEU A 86 7.47 0.29 -28.95
CA LEU A 86 7.94 -1.07 -28.75
C LEU A 86 7.85 -1.90 -30.05
N PRO A 87 8.73 -2.91 -30.20
CA PRO A 87 8.67 -3.85 -31.31
C PRO A 87 7.31 -4.55 -31.43
N GLU A 88 6.92 -4.93 -32.65
CA GLU A 88 5.64 -5.61 -32.93
C GLU A 88 5.48 -6.97 -32.20
N ASP A 89 6.59 -7.63 -31.83
CA ASP A 89 6.57 -8.89 -31.08
C ASP A 89 6.47 -8.68 -29.55
N SER A 90 6.41 -7.42 -29.09
CA SER A 90 6.21 -7.09 -27.68
C SER A 90 4.81 -7.49 -27.22
N VAL A 91 4.71 -7.97 -25.98
CA VAL A 91 3.45 -8.44 -25.42
C VAL A 91 3.02 -7.50 -24.30
N LEU A 92 1.83 -6.90 -24.42
CA LEU A 92 1.27 -6.13 -23.32
C LEU A 92 0.61 -7.05 -22.29
N ALA A 93 1.04 -6.93 -21.04
CA ALA A 93 0.39 -7.50 -19.87
C ALA A 93 -0.06 -6.38 -18.94
N VAL A 94 -1.29 -6.46 -18.44
CA VAL A 94 -1.86 -5.48 -17.53
C VAL A 94 -2.24 -6.15 -16.21
N SER A 95 -1.75 -5.64 -15.09
CA SER A 95 -2.22 -6.05 -13.76
C SER A 95 -3.03 -4.95 -13.08
N ILE A 96 -4.04 -5.32 -12.29
CA ILE A 96 -4.85 -4.35 -11.54
C ILE A 96 -5.11 -4.83 -10.09
N ALA A 97 -4.90 -3.92 -9.14
CA ALA A 97 -5.12 -4.22 -7.74
C ALA A 97 -6.63 -4.21 -7.36
N PRO A 98 -7.07 -5.02 -6.38
CA PRO A 98 -8.47 -5.05 -5.94
C PRO A 98 -9.04 -3.68 -5.55
N GLN A 99 -8.23 -2.84 -4.90
CA GLN A 99 -8.64 -1.50 -4.46
C GLN A 99 -8.83 -0.55 -5.64
N SER A 100 -8.01 -0.69 -6.69
CA SER A 100 -8.16 0.05 -7.94
C SER A 100 -9.46 -0.32 -8.65
N ARG A 101 -9.79 -1.63 -8.71
CA ARG A 101 -11.04 -2.14 -9.30
C ARG A 101 -12.27 -1.55 -8.61
N LEU A 102 -12.33 -1.64 -7.28
CA LEU A 102 -13.44 -1.08 -6.50
C LEU A 102 -13.58 0.44 -6.69
N SER A 103 -12.47 1.16 -6.66
CA SER A 103 -12.47 2.61 -6.86
C SER A 103 -12.96 3.01 -8.25
N LEU A 104 -12.57 2.27 -9.29
CA LEU A 104 -12.96 2.54 -10.68
C LEU A 104 -14.41 2.14 -10.95
N ALA A 105 -14.83 0.95 -10.50
CA ALA A 105 -16.22 0.49 -10.60
C ALA A 105 -17.18 1.52 -9.98
N LYS A 106 -16.84 2.04 -8.80
CA LYS A 106 -17.61 3.10 -8.14
C LYS A 106 -17.64 4.41 -8.92
N TYR A 107 -16.50 4.82 -9.49
CA TYR A 107 -16.41 6.04 -10.29
C TYR A 107 -17.29 5.96 -11.55
N TYR A 108 -17.25 4.84 -12.26
CA TYR A 108 -18.07 4.58 -13.44
C TYR A 108 -19.50 4.16 -13.12
N LYS A 109 -19.88 4.07 -11.83
CA LYS A 109 -21.20 3.64 -11.36
C LYS A 109 -21.59 2.26 -11.92
N ALA A 110 -20.61 1.37 -12.06
CA ALA A 110 -20.77 0.01 -12.53
C ALA A 110 -20.70 -0.98 -11.36
N GLU A 111 -21.36 -2.13 -11.48
CA GLU A 111 -21.10 -3.26 -10.60
C GLU A 111 -19.68 -3.82 -10.86
N LEU A 112 -19.08 -4.46 -9.85
CA LEU A 112 -17.68 -4.86 -9.92
C LEU A 112 -17.39 -5.87 -11.05
N ASP A 113 -18.27 -6.87 -11.25
CA ASP A 113 -18.13 -7.85 -12.33
C ASP A 113 -18.25 -7.20 -13.72
N ASP A 114 -19.18 -6.25 -13.87
CA ASP A 114 -19.36 -5.50 -15.13
C ASP A 114 -18.14 -4.63 -15.42
N PHE A 115 -17.61 -3.95 -14.40
CA PHE A 115 -16.39 -3.17 -14.52
C PHE A 115 -15.19 -4.05 -14.90
N ASP A 116 -14.97 -5.17 -14.20
CA ASP A 116 -13.84 -6.07 -14.48
C ASP A 116 -13.90 -6.60 -15.93
N ARG A 117 -15.09 -6.96 -16.42
CA ARG A 117 -15.30 -7.37 -17.81
C ARG A 117 -15.03 -6.23 -18.79
N GLY A 118 -15.57 -5.05 -18.52
CA GLY A 118 -15.34 -3.85 -19.33
C GLY A 118 -13.85 -3.50 -19.41
N PHE A 119 -13.14 -3.57 -18.28
CA PHE A 119 -11.70 -3.33 -18.19
C PHE A 119 -10.89 -4.34 -19.01
N VAL A 120 -11.16 -5.64 -18.88
CA VAL A 120 -10.49 -6.69 -19.68
C VAL A 120 -10.77 -6.50 -21.16
N ASN A 121 -12.02 -6.24 -21.53
CA ASN A 121 -12.42 -6.01 -22.91
C ASN A 121 -11.73 -4.78 -23.50
N PHE A 122 -11.67 -3.68 -22.76
CA PHE A 122 -10.99 -2.46 -23.17
C PHE A 122 -9.50 -2.71 -23.39
N MET A 123 -8.80 -3.28 -22.41
CA MET A 123 -7.36 -3.54 -22.53
C MET A 123 -7.04 -4.49 -23.68
N HIS A 124 -7.86 -5.52 -23.87
CA HIS A 124 -7.68 -6.48 -24.96
C HIS A 124 -7.97 -5.85 -26.34
N LYS A 125 -9.13 -5.20 -26.51
CA LYS A 125 -9.56 -4.71 -27.83
C LYS A 125 -8.87 -3.42 -28.25
N TYR A 126 -8.64 -2.49 -27.32
CA TYR A 126 -8.08 -1.17 -27.63
C TYR A 126 -6.55 -1.21 -27.69
N PHE A 127 -5.90 -1.88 -26.73
CA PHE A 127 -4.44 -1.93 -26.64
C PHE A 127 -3.82 -3.24 -27.16
N GLY A 128 -4.62 -4.26 -27.46
CA GLY A 128 -4.10 -5.56 -27.86
C GLY A 128 -3.48 -6.34 -26.69
N ALA A 129 -3.87 -6.05 -25.44
CA ALA A 129 -3.31 -6.73 -24.28
C ALA A 129 -3.53 -8.25 -24.38
N ARG A 130 -2.44 -9.00 -24.25
CA ARG A 130 -2.49 -10.46 -24.23
C ARG A 130 -2.90 -10.98 -22.86
N TYR A 131 -2.38 -10.35 -21.81
CA TYR A 131 -2.71 -10.73 -20.43
C TYR A 131 -3.35 -9.57 -19.68
N VAL A 132 -4.44 -9.85 -18.97
CA VAL A 132 -5.11 -8.89 -18.08
C VAL A 132 -5.47 -9.62 -16.80
N VAL A 133 -4.84 -9.24 -15.68
CA VAL A 133 -4.85 -10.03 -14.46
C VAL A 133 -5.08 -9.21 -13.20
N GLY A 134 -5.79 -9.77 -12.22
CA GLY A 134 -5.67 -9.31 -10.84
C GLY A 134 -4.33 -9.71 -10.19
N THR A 135 -3.99 -9.08 -9.06
CA THR A 135 -2.71 -9.26 -8.35
C THR A 135 -2.74 -10.33 -7.26
N GLN A 136 -3.81 -11.14 -7.21
CA GLN A 136 -4.08 -12.02 -6.09
C GLN A 136 -3.12 -13.23 -6.02
N ILE A 137 -2.67 -13.78 -7.16
CA ILE A 137 -1.63 -14.83 -7.15
C ILE A 137 -0.33 -14.29 -6.55
N GLY A 138 0.10 -13.09 -6.95
CA GLY A 138 1.26 -12.43 -6.35
C GLY A 138 1.09 -12.24 -4.84
N ARG A 139 -0.12 -11.88 -4.39
CA ARG A 139 -0.44 -11.77 -2.96
C ARG A 139 -0.35 -13.10 -2.22
N ASN A 140 -0.86 -14.19 -2.79
CA ASN A 140 -0.79 -15.51 -2.18
C ASN A 140 0.66 -15.96 -1.96
N ILE A 141 1.53 -15.71 -2.94
CA ILE A 141 2.97 -15.99 -2.81
C ILE A 141 3.62 -15.10 -1.75
N THR A 142 3.31 -13.79 -1.72
CA THR A 142 3.79 -12.90 -0.65
C THR A 142 3.38 -13.41 0.73
N ILE A 143 2.13 -13.86 0.91
CA ILE A 143 1.63 -14.42 2.17
C ILE A 143 2.38 -15.71 2.52
N LYS A 144 2.52 -16.64 1.59
CA LYS A 144 3.24 -17.90 1.78
C LYS A 144 4.68 -17.64 2.25
N GLN A 145 5.44 -16.84 1.50
CA GLN A 145 6.84 -16.54 1.83
C GLN A 145 6.98 -15.72 3.12
N THR A 146 6.03 -14.83 3.41
CA THR A 146 5.98 -14.10 4.70
C THR A 146 5.78 -15.07 5.86
N ASN A 147 4.85 -16.00 5.74
CA ASN A 147 4.58 -16.99 6.78
C ASN A 147 5.77 -17.93 7.01
N GLU A 148 6.38 -18.43 5.94
CA GLU A 148 7.58 -19.26 5.99
C GLU A 148 8.74 -18.53 6.69
N GLU A 149 9.00 -17.28 6.32
CA GLU A 149 10.05 -16.46 6.94
C GLU A 149 9.75 -16.16 8.42
N LEU A 150 8.50 -15.92 8.79
CA LEU A 150 8.09 -15.71 10.18
C LEU A 150 8.24 -16.97 11.02
N VAL A 151 7.85 -18.14 10.50
CA VAL A 151 8.06 -19.44 11.15
C VAL A 151 9.55 -19.68 11.35
N ARG A 152 10.37 -19.44 10.33
CA ARG A 152 11.83 -19.55 10.39
C ARG A 152 12.39 -18.63 11.48
N ARG A 153 12.07 -17.33 11.46
CA ARG A 153 12.54 -16.36 12.47
C ARG A 153 12.11 -16.72 13.89
N LYS A 154 10.93 -17.32 14.07
CA LYS A 154 10.45 -17.75 15.38
C LYS A 154 11.27 -18.91 15.96
N GLN A 155 11.81 -19.78 15.12
CA GLN A 155 12.73 -20.86 15.54
C GLN A 155 14.13 -20.33 15.92
N PHE A 156 14.56 -19.20 15.33
CA PHE A 156 15.84 -18.56 15.62
C PHE A 156 15.66 -17.36 16.55
N GLU A 157 15.76 -17.58 17.88
CA GLU A 157 15.55 -16.59 18.95
C GLU A 157 16.36 -15.28 18.82
N ALA A 158 17.43 -15.26 18.01
CA ALA A 158 18.30 -14.09 17.80
C ALA A 158 17.75 -13.03 16.83
N SER A 159 16.58 -13.24 16.22
CA SER A 159 16.01 -12.31 15.23
C SER A 159 15.33 -11.10 15.90
N ALA A 160 15.47 -9.91 15.31
CA ALA A 160 14.82 -8.69 15.80
C ALA A 160 13.28 -8.85 15.76
N LYS A 161 12.60 -8.62 16.89
CA LYS A 161 11.13 -8.65 17.02
C LYS A 161 10.57 -7.25 17.34
N PRO A 162 9.41 -6.87 16.78
CA PRO A 162 8.57 -7.63 15.86
C PRO A 162 9.14 -7.62 14.43
N ALA A 163 8.84 -8.64 13.63
CA ALA A 163 9.07 -8.54 12.19
C ALA A 163 8.07 -7.54 11.56
N LEU A 164 8.51 -6.76 10.58
CA LEU A 164 7.73 -5.71 9.94
C LEU A 164 7.51 -6.02 8.46
N CYS A 165 6.29 -5.89 7.98
CA CYS A 165 5.94 -6.11 6.58
C CYS A 165 6.55 -5.03 5.66
N ALA A 166 7.01 -5.42 4.47
CA ALA A 166 7.62 -4.53 3.47
C ALA A 166 6.75 -4.30 2.21
N VAL A 167 5.47 -4.68 2.22
CA VAL A 167 4.59 -4.56 1.04
C VAL A 167 4.14 -3.12 0.73
N CYS A 168 4.23 -2.22 1.73
CA CYS A 168 3.87 -0.81 1.63
C CYS A 168 5.10 0.03 1.26
N PRO A 169 5.23 0.53 0.02
CA PRO A 169 6.43 1.22 -0.39
C PRO A 169 6.67 2.52 0.38
N GLY A 170 5.61 3.27 0.72
CA GLY A 170 5.74 4.46 1.58
C GLY A 170 6.33 4.16 2.95
N PHE A 171 6.06 2.97 3.53
CA PHE A 171 6.70 2.55 4.78
C PHE A 171 8.15 2.10 4.57
N VAL A 172 8.44 1.37 3.49
CA VAL A 172 9.82 0.97 3.13
C VAL A 172 10.70 2.20 2.92
N LEU A 173 10.23 3.21 2.16
CA LEU A 173 10.94 4.48 1.95
C LEU A 173 11.19 5.21 3.27
N TYR A 174 10.20 5.24 4.17
CA TYR A 174 10.37 5.82 5.50
C TYR A 174 11.44 5.08 6.32
N ALA A 175 11.44 3.75 6.27
CA ALA A 175 12.44 2.92 6.95
C ALA A 175 13.84 3.10 6.35
N GLU A 176 14.00 3.11 5.03
CA GLU A 176 15.31 3.25 4.39
C GLU A 176 15.92 4.65 4.61
N LYS A 177 15.11 5.71 4.61
CA LYS A 177 15.62 7.10 4.61
C LYS A 177 15.52 7.79 5.95
N SER A 178 14.35 7.74 6.56
CA SER A 178 14.08 8.51 7.78
C SER A 178 14.40 7.71 9.05
N LYS A 179 14.26 6.39 8.98
CA LYS A 179 14.44 5.48 10.11
C LYS A 179 15.22 4.20 9.76
N PRO A 180 16.49 4.30 9.30
CA PRO A 180 17.32 3.14 8.96
C PRO A 180 17.38 2.06 10.05
N GLU A 181 17.20 2.46 11.32
CA GLU A 181 17.10 1.55 12.47
C GLU A 181 15.96 0.51 12.36
N LEU A 182 14.98 0.71 11.48
CA LEU A 182 13.87 -0.22 11.23
C LEU A 182 14.21 -1.31 10.21
N VAL A 183 15.21 -1.12 9.36
CA VAL A 183 15.55 -2.07 8.29
C VAL A 183 15.82 -3.49 8.81
N PRO A 184 16.52 -3.72 9.94
CA PRO A 184 16.70 -5.07 10.49
C PRO A 184 15.41 -5.78 10.89
N PHE A 185 14.33 -5.03 11.13
CA PHE A 185 13.02 -5.59 11.47
C PHE A 185 12.21 -5.94 10.22
N LEU A 186 12.51 -5.35 9.05
CA LEU A 186 11.78 -5.61 7.82
C LEU A 186 11.93 -7.07 7.38
N LEU A 187 10.84 -7.62 6.87
CA LEU A 187 10.85 -8.83 6.04
C LEU A 187 11.26 -8.44 4.63
N ASP A 188 12.15 -9.19 4.03
CA ASP A 188 12.65 -8.96 2.67
C ASP A 188 11.69 -9.49 1.59
N VAL A 189 10.46 -9.89 1.92
CA VAL A 189 9.52 -10.46 0.94
C VAL A 189 8.93 -9.38 0.02
N LYS A 190 8.97 -9.61 -1.30
CA LYS A 190 8.43 -8.69 -2.30
C LYS A 190 6.92 -8.53 -2.23
N SER A 191 6.44 -7.36 -2.64
CA SER A 191 5.01 -7.04 -2.65
C SER A 191 4.26 -7.75 -3.78
N PRO A 192 2.91 -7.83 -3.68
CA PRO A 192 2.09 -8.48 -4.70
C PRO A 192 2.28 -7.91 -6.10
N GLN A 193 2.55 -6.59 -6.23
CA GLN A 193 2.84 -5.94 -7.51
C GLN A 193 4.08 -6.55 -8.15
N GLN A 194 5.19 -6.58 -7.39
CA GLN A 194 6.48 -7.00 -7.90
C GLN A 194 6.49 -8.49 -8.21
N ILE A 195 5.90 -9.31 -7.34
CA ILE A 195 5.75 -10.74 -7.62
C ILE A 195 4.91 -10.96 -8.87
N THR A 196 3.73 -10.32 -8.99
CA THR A 196 2.88 -10.46 -10.19
C THR A 196 3.64 -10.11 -11.46
N GLY A 197 4.41 -9.02 -11.47
CA GLY A 197 5.23 -8.63 -12.60
C GLY A 197 6.32 -9.64 -12.94
N SER A 198 7.03 -10.14 -11.93
CA SER A 198 8.03 -11.20 -12.08
C SER A 198 7.42 -12.46 -12.70
N LEU A 199 6.24 -12.89 -12.23
CA LEU A 199 5.55 -14.05 -12.78
C LEU A 199 5.12 -13.88 -14.23
N LEU A 200 4.60 -12.70 -14.59
CA LEU A 200 4.23 -12.40 -15.97
C LEU A 200 5.46 -12.51 -16.88
N LYS A 201 6.57 -11.86 -16.51
CA LYS A 201 7.80 -11.86 -17.30
C LYS A 201 8.51 -13.21 -17.37
N GLN A 202 8.27 -14.11 -16.42
CA GLN A 202 8.68 -15.50 -16.53
C GLN A 202 7.94 -16.26 -17.65
N LYS A 203 6.68 -15.90 -17.95
CA LYS A 203 5.93 -16.49 -19.07
C LYS A 203 6.44 -16.01 -20.42
N ASN A 204 6.83 -14.74 -20.52
CA ASN A 204 7.46 -14.19 -21.70
C ASN A 204 8.33 -12.97 -21.34
N LYS A 205 9.63 -13.02 -21.71
CA LYS A 205 10.59 -11.96 -21.41
C LYS A 205 10.32 -10.65 -22.18
N ASN A 206 9.60 -10.70 -23.30
CA ASN A 206 9.23 -9.53 -24.11
C ASN A 206 7.92 -8.88 -23.64
N ILE A 207 7.49 -9.16 -22.40
CA ILE A 207 6.33 -8.52 -21.81
C ILE A 207 6.67 -7.10 -21.39
N TYR A 208 5.85 -6.16 -21.86
CA TYR A 208 5.69 -4.86 -21.24
C TYR A 208 4.54 -4.93 -20.24
N HIS A 209 4.85 -4.75 -18.96
CA HIS A 209 3.91 -4.87 -17.86
C HIS A 209 3.45 -3.49 -17.36
N LEU A 210 2.17 -3.20 -17.59
CA LEU A 210 1.47 -2.06 -17.01
C LEU A 210 0.72 -2.49 -15.74
N ALA A 211 0.91 -1.79 -14.64
CA ALA A 211 0.22 -2.05 -13.38
C ALA A 211 -0.69 -0.88 -12.97
N VAL A 212 -1.95 -1.17 -12.64
CA VAL A 212 -2.95 -0.19 -12.17
C VAL A 212 -3.13 -0.30 -10.66
N MET A 213 -2.56 0.65 -9.92
CA MET A 213 -2.30 0.52 -8.48
C MET A 213 -2.87 1.69 -7.67
N PRO A 214 -3.29 1.46 -6.41
CA PRO A 214 -4.03 2.45 -5.63
C PRO A 214 -3.14 3.57 -5.02
N CYS A 215 -1.85 3.59 -5.33
CA CYS A 215 -0.86 4.40 -4.61
C CYS A 215 0.23 4.90 -5.56
N PHE A 216 0.65 6.16 -5.39
CA PHE A 216 1.78 6.73 -6.13
C PHE A 216 3.10 6.09 -5.75
N ASP A 217 3.31 5.71 -4.48
CA ASP A 217 4.57 5.09 -4.04
C ASP A 217 4.82 3.72 -4.71
N LYS A 218 3.79 3.10 -5.32
CA LYS A 218 3.95 1.89 -6.15
C LYS A 218 4.72 2.15 -7.45
N LYS A 219 4.74 3.39 -7.95
CA LYS A 219 5.62 3.83 -9.04
C LYS A 219 7.08 3.83 -8.59
N LEU A 220 7.36 4.37 -7.40
CA LEU A 220 8.71 4.32 -6.82
C LEU A 220 9.18 2.90 -6.56
N GLU A 221 8.27 2.01 -6.15
CA GLU A 221 8.57 0.59 -6.01
C GLU A 221 8.99 -0.04 -7.34
N ALA A 222 8.28 0.26 -8.44
CA ALA A 222 8.62 -0.25 -9.77
C ALA A 222 9.98 0.25 -10.27
N SER A 223 10.36 1.49 -9.91
CA SER A 223 11.66 2.07 -10.28
C SER A 223 12.82 1.65 -9.38
N ARG A 224 12.62 0.74 -8.40
CA ARG A 224 13.73 0.25 -7.57
C ARG A 224 14.64 -0.67 -8.38
N LYS A 225 15.96 -0.60 -8.16
CA LYS A 225 16.95 -1.47 -8.83
C LYS A 225 16.68 -2.96 -8.63
N ASP A 226 16.18 -3.36 -7.47
CA ASP A 226 15.84 -4.74 -7.14
C ASP A 226 14.50 -5.20 -7.73
N GLY A 227 13.76 -4.32 -8.43
CA GLY A 227 12.48 -4.61 -9.10
C GLY A 227 12.30 -3.97 -10.49
N GLU A 228 13.33 -3.30 -11.03
CA GLU A 228 13.26 -2.50 -12.27
C GLU A 228 12.84 -3.32 -13.50
N ASN A 229 13.12 -4.62 -13.47
CA ASN A 229 12.78 -5.54 -14.55
C ASN A 229 11.45 -6.26 -14.34
N GLU A 230 10.64 -5.94 -13.32
CA GLU A 230 9.40 -6.65 -13.00
C GLU A 230 8.14 -5.89 -13.43
N VAL A 231 8.15 -4.56 -13.34
CA VAL A 231 7.02 -3.69 -13.70
C VAL A 231 7.54 -2.51 -14.52
N ASP A 232 7.09 -2.40 -15.76
CA ASP A 232 7.61 -1.39 -16.69
C ASP A 232 6.91 -0.04 -16.51
N CYS A 233 5.61 -0.05 -16.24
CA CYS A 233 4.86 1.16 -15.93
C CYS A 233 3.81 0.96 -14.84
N VAL A 234 3.66 1.92 -13.95
CA VAL A 234 2.60 1.96 -12.94
C VAL A 234 1.75 3.21 -13.15
N ILE A 235 0.44 3.04 -13.24
CA ILE A 235 -0.54 4.12 -13.27
C ILE A 235 -1.54 3.96 -12.13
N THR A 236 -2.13 5.07 -11.71
CA THR A 236 -3.19 5.09 -10.69
C THR A 236 -4.60 5.11 -11.32
N PRO A 237 -5.66 4.76 -10.57
CA PRO A 237 -7.03 4.97 -11.02
C PRO A 237 -7.34 6.39 -11.52
N ARG A 238 -6.77 7.42 -10.88
CA ARG A 238 -6.89 8.81 -11.35
C ARG A 238 -6.33 8.97 -12.76
N GLU A 239 -5.11 8.49 -12.98
CA GLU A 239 -4.45 8.55 -14.28
C GLU A 239 -5.14 7.69 -15.34
N PHE A 240 -5.72 6.55 -14.95
CA PHE A 240 -6.49 5.72 -15.85
C PHE A 240 -7.74 6.44 -16.37
N VAL A 241 -8.47 7.14 -15.50
CA VAL A 241 -9.62 7.97 -15.90
C VAL A 241 -9.19 9.12 -16.81
N THR A 242 -8.11 9.82 -16.46
CA THR A 242 -7.56 10.90 -17.31
C THR A 242 -7.15 10.36 -18.69
N MET A 243 -6.48 9.20 -18.74
CA MET A 243 -6.08 8.55 -19.98
C MET A 243 -7.30 8.27 -20.88
N LEU A 244 -8.37 7.70 -20.33
CA LEU A 244 -9.60 7.44 -21.10
C LEU A 244 -10.23 8.73 -21.64
N GLY A 245 -10.23 9.81 -20.83
CA GLY A 245 -10.70 11.12 -21.25
C GLY A 245 -9.90 11.69 -22.42
N GLU A 246 -8.57 11.60 -22.38
CA GLU A 246 -7.70 12.06 -23.48
C GLU A 246 -7.81 11.19 -24.74
N LEU A 247 -8.02 9.88 -24.57
CA LEU A 247 -8.27 8.97 -25.68
C LEU A 247 -9.69 9.10 -26.26
N GLN A 248 -10.57 9.86 -25.59
CA GLN A 248 -11.99 10.00 -25.94
C GLN A 248 -12.71 8.65 -26.01
N VAL A 249 -12.40 7.76 -25.05
CA VAL A 249 -12.99 6.42 -24.95
C VAL A 249 -13.84 6.32 -23.69
N ASP A 250 -15.09 5.86 -23.83
CA ASP A 250 -15.90 5.45 -22.69
C ASP A 250 -15.69 3.96 -22.41
N ILE A 251 -15.33 3.61 -21.16
CA ILE A 251 -15.15 2.22 -20.75
C ILE A 251 -16.47 1.44 -20.76
N ASN A 252 -17.61 2.13 -20.62
CA ASN A 252 -18.93 1.50 -20.65
C ASN A 252 -19.26 0.90 -22.03
N ASP A 253 -18.66 1.41 -23.11
CA ASP A 253 -18.78 0.84 -24.46
C ASP A 253 -18.19 -0.58 -24.56
N TYR A 254 -17.38 -0.97 -23.56
CA TYR A 254 -16.73 -2.28 -23.48
C TYR A 254 -17.41 -3.22 -22.47
N ALA A 255 -18.46 -2.78 -21.76
CA ALA A 255 -19.11 -3.57 -20.72
C ALA A 255 -19.92 -4.76 -21.27
N ASP A 256 -20.60 -4.58 -22.41
CA ASP A 256 -21.52 -5.59 -22.97
C ASP A 256 -20.86 -6.42 -24.08
N VAL A 257 -20.46 -7.65 -23.74
CA VAL A 257 -20.12 -8.67 -24.74
C VAL A 257 -20.58 -10.04 -24.24
N SER A 258 -21.36 -10.73 -25.07
CA SER A 258 -21.84 -12.11 -24.88
C SER A 258 -20.74 -13.16 -24.64
N GLN A 259 -19.46 -12.79 -24.79
CA GLN A 259 -18.27 -13.65 -24.61
C GLN A 259 -17.34 -13.20 -23.46
N SER A 260 -17.75 -12.26 -22.59
CA SER A 260 -16.88 -11.66 -21.56
C SER A 260 -16.23 -12.66 -20.59
N ARG A 261 -16.93 -13.71 -20.14
CA ARG A 261 -16.30 -14.79 -19.33
C ARG A 261 -15.21 -15.56 -20.09
N SER A 262 -15.35 -15.71 -21.41
CA SER A 262 -14.33 -16.34 -22.25
C SER A 262 -13.07 -15.49 -22.29
N LEU A 263 -13.18 -14.17 -22.23
CA LEU A 263 -12.02 -13.26 -22.29
C LEU A 263 -11.27 -13.19 -20.97
N LEU A 264 -11.95 -13.24 -19.82
CA LEU A 264 -11.28 -13.38 -18.52
C LEU A 264 -10.34 -14.59 -18.53
N SER A 265 -10.82 -15.75 -19.01
CA SER A 265 -9.97 -16.94 -19.16
C SER A 265 -8.92 -16.80 -20.26
N ALA A 266 -9.25 -16.23 -21.42
CA ALA A 266 -8.31 -16.11 -22.53
C ALA A 266 -7.17 -15.11 -22.28
N CYS A 267 -7.43 -14.06 -21.48
CA CYS A 267 -6.44 -13.09 -21.03
C CYS A 267 -5.71 -13.51 -19.75
N SER A 268 -5.97 -14.71 -19.24
CA SER A 268 -5.22 -15.28 -18.12
C SER A 268 -3.99 -16.03 -18.64
N PRO A 269 -2.81 -15.88 -18.01
CA PRO A 269 -1.65 -16.70 -18.34
C PRO A 269 -1.94 -18.20 -18.16
N GLU A 270 -1.24 -19.05 -18.92
CA GLU A 270 -1.39 -20.50 -18.78
C GLU A 270 -1.08 -20.96 -17.35
N GLY A 271 -2.00 -21.74 -16.76
CA GLY A 271 -1.94 -22.21 -15.38
C GLY A 271 -2.45 -21.21 -14.33
N TRP A 272 -2.91 -20.02 -14.74
CA TRP A 272 -3.58 -19.08 -13.85
C TRP A 272 -5.08 -19.28 -13.91
N ASP A 273 -5.68 -19.60 -12.77
CA ASP A 273 -7.12 -19.69 -12.63
C ASP A 273 -7.73 -18.28 -12.51
N PRO A 274 -8.60 -17.86 -13.44
CA PRO A 274 -9.28 -16.56 -13.40
C PRO A 274 -10.01 -16.29 -12.10
N GLU A 275 -10.62 -17.31 -11.50
CA GLU A 275 -11.34 -17.16 -10.24
C GLU A 275 -10.39 -16.86 -9.08
N ILE A 276 -9.14 -17.32 -9.15
CA ILE A 276 -8.14 -17.09 -8.11
C ILE A 276 -7.43 -15.75 -8.29
N HIS A 277 -6.92 -15.45 -9.49
CA HIS A 277 -6.08 -14.25 -9.63
C HIS A 277 -6.87 -12.93 -9.60
N TRP A 278 -8.20 -12.99 -9.83
CA TRP A 278 -9.13 -11.88 -9.63
C TRP A 278 -9.81 -11.85 -8.25
N ALA A 279 -9.56 -12.85 -7.39
CA ALA A 279 -10.12 -12.92 -6.05
C ALA A 279 -9.38 -12.04 -5.04
N SER A 280 -9.66 -12.29 -3.77
CA SER A 280 -9.13 -11.63 -2.59
C SER A 280 -8.87 -12.64 -1.46
N ASN A 281 -8.27 -12.18 -0.37
CA ASN A 281 -8.07 -12.97 0.85
C ASN A 281 -8.89 -12.42 2.02
N GLU A 282 -9.15 -13.30 2.98
CA GLU A 282 -9.66 -12.92 4.29
C GLU A 282 -8.72 -11.93 5.00
N GLY A 283 -9.32 -11.02 5.76
CA GLY A 283 -8.61 -9.97 6.50
C GLY A 283 -8.91 -8.60 5.92
N SER A 284 -7.87 -7.78 5.79
CA SER A 284 -8.02 -6.38 5.38
C SER A 284 -7.96 -6.20 3.86
N SER A 285 -8.53 -5.09 3.40
CA SER A 285 -8.33 -4.60 2.03
C SER A 285 -6.88 -4.25 1.70
N SER A 286 -5.92 -4.34 2.63
CA SER A 286 -4.49 -4.09 2.38
C SER A 286 -3.66 -5.38 2.26
N GLY A 287 -4.34 -6.53 2.23
CA GLY A 287 -3.73 -7.84 2.01
C GLY A 287 -3.91 -8.80 3.18
N GLY A 288 -4.30 -8.31 4.35
CA GLY A 288 -4.63 -9.14 5.52
C GLY A 288 -3.49 -9.97 6.07
N PHE A 289 -2.23 -9.63 5.75
CA PHE A 289 -1.03 -10.38 6.13
C PHE A 289 -0.97 -10.67 7.64
N ALA A 290 -1.37 -9.73 8.50
CA ALA A 290 -1.40 -9.95 9.94
C ALA A 290 -2.34 -11.09 10.33
N LEU A 291 -3.58 -11.09 9.82
CA LEU A 291 -4.54 -12.15 10.09
C LEU A 291 -4.09 -13.48 9.45
N GLN A 292 -3.60 -13.43 8.21
CA GLN A 292 -3.14 -14.61 7.47
C GLN A 292 -2.01 -15.35 8.20
N TYR A 293 -1.09 -14.64 8.86
CA TYR A 293 -0.08 -15.26 9.72
C TYR A 293 -0.71 -16.03 10.89
N VAL A 294 -1.69 -15.44 11.57
CA VAL A 294 -2.36 -16.08 12.71
C VAL A 294 -3.17 -17.30 12.26
N LEU A 295 -3.88 -17.22 11.13
CA LEU A 295 -4.60 -18.36 10.54
C LEU A 295 -3.64 -19.48 10.12
N HIS A 296 -2.48 -19.13 9.58
CA HIS A 296 -1.43 -20.09 9.24
C HIS A 296 -0.88 -20.80 10.48
N GLN A 297 -0.67 -20.06 11.59
CA GLN A 297 -0.27 -20.65 12.86
C GLN A 297 -1.39 -21.52 13.47
N GLN A 298 -2.66 -21.13 13.30
CA GLN A 298 -3.81 -21.92 13.78
C GLN A 298 -3.88 -23.30 13.12
N LYS A 299 -3.60 -23.39 11.82
CA LYS A 299 -3.48 -24.68 11.10
C LYS A 299 -2.45 -25.62 11.75
N MET A 300 -1.35 -25.08 12.27
CA MET A 300 -0.30 -25.86 12.95
C MET A 300 -0.62 -26.20 14.41
N HIS A 301 -1.60 -25.52 15.01
CA HIS A 301 -2.01 -25.72 16.40
C HIS A 301 -3.52 -26.00 16.47
N PRO A 302 -4.00 -27.19 16.04
CA PRO A 302 -5.42 -27.52 16.08
C PRO A 302 -6.01 -27.37 17.48
N GLY A 303 -7.21 -26.80 17.58
CA GLY A 303 -7.87 -26.52 18.86
C GLY A 303 -7.43 -25.22 19.54
N SER A 304 -6.69 -24.35 18.84
CA SER A 304 -6.43 -22.97 19.28
C SER A 304 -7.50 -21.99 18.79
N GLU A 305 -7.66 -20.89 19.52
CA GLU A 305 -8.67 -19.85 19.27
C GLU A 305 -8.02 -18.52 18.86
N VAL A 306 -8.61 -17.85 17.87
CA VAL A 306 -8.16 -16.54 17.42
C VAL A 306 -8.95 -15.45 18.13
N HIS A 307 -8.24 -14.60 18.88
CA HIS A 307 -8.79 -13.45 19.57
C HIS A 307 -8.38 -12.15 18.87
N ILE A 308 -9.36 -11.30 18.59
CA ILE A 308 -9.16 -9.98 18.02
C ILE A 308 -9.19 -8.95 19.15
N VAL A 309 -8.12 -8.16 19.27
CA VAL A 309 -7.99 -7.09 20.26
C VAL A 309 -7.92 -5.76 19.53
N GLU A 310 -8.93 -4.92 19.74
CA GLU A 310 -8.95 -3.58 19.16
C GLU A 310 -7.87 -2.70 19.81
N GLY A 311 -7.21 -1.91 18.97
CA GLY A 311 -6.23 -0.93 19.43
C GLY A 311 -6.87 0.40 19.84
N LYS A 312 -6.01 1.43 19.93
CA LYS A 312 -6.44 2.77 20.35
C LYS A 312 -7.38 3.47 19.35
N ASN A 313 -7.44 2.98 18.13
CA ASN A 313 -8.30 3.45 17.05
C ASN A 313 -8.49 2.32 16.03
N SER A 314 -9.37 2.53 15.04
CA SER A 314 -9.69 1.55 13.99
C SER A 314 -8.54 1.16 13.07
N ASP A 315 -7.43 1.91 13.09
CA ASP A 315 -6.24 1.65 12.29
C ASP A 315 -5.21 0.77 13.02
N ILE A 316 -5.55 0.29 14.23
CA ILE A 316 -4.73 -0.66 15.00
C ILE A 316 -5.60 -1.82 15.45
N THR A 317 -5.21 -3.03 15.07
CA THR A 317 -5.87 -4.28 15.47
C THR A 317 -4.80 -5.31 15.76
N GLU A 318 -4.93 -6.05 16.85
CA GLU A 318 -4.03 -7.15 17.19
C GLU A 318 -4.77 -8.48 17.13
N TYR A 319 -4.16 -9.47 16.50
CA TYR A 319 -4.66 -10.83 16.40
C TYR A 319 -3.79 -11.72 17.30
N ARG A 320 -4.44 -12.46 18.21
CA ARG A 320 -3.77 -13.37 19.15
C ARG A 320 -4.28 -14.78 18.92
N LEU A 321 -3.38 -15.73 18.68
CA LEU A 321 -3.68 -17.14 18.70
C LEU A 321 -3.48 -17.66 20.12
N LEU A 322 -4.55 -18.10 20.77
CA LEU A 322 -4.52 -18.62 22.13
C LEU A 322 -4.64 -20.13 22.13
N ASN A 323 -3.86 -20.79 22.97
CA ASN A 323 -4.10 -22.18 23.34
C ASN A 323 -5.38 -22.27 24.19
N SER A 324 -6.38 -23.03 23.77
CA SER A 324 -7.67 -23.12 24.47
C SER A 324 -7.59 -23.80 25.84
N VAL A 325 -6.48 -24.47 26.18
CA VAL A 325 -6.31 -25.17 27.47
C VAL A 325 -5.81 -24.23 28.57
N ASP A 326 -4.75 -23.46 28.32
CA ASP A 326 -4.07 -22.62 29.31
C ASP A 326 -4.13 -21.11 29.02
N GLY A 327 -4.62 -20.72 27.83
CA GLY A 327 -4.70 -19.34 27.39
C GLY A 327 -3.35 -18.73 26.96
N GLU A 328 -2.32 -19.55 26.74
CA GLU A 328 -1.02 -19.07 26.27
C GLU A 328 -1.12 -18.48 24.85
N ILE A 329 -0.42 -17.37 24.60
CA ILE A 329 -0.32 -16.77 23.26
C ILE A 329 0.67 -17.58 22.43
N LEU A 330 0.15 -18.44 21.55
CA LEU A 330 0.93 -19.26 20.64
C LEU A 330 1.54 -18.43 19.50
N ALA A 331 0.82 -17.43 19.01
CA ALA A 331 1.28 -16.51 17.97
C ALA A 331 0.54 -15.18 18.07
N SER A 332 1.17 -14.09 17.67
CA SER A 332 0.49 -12.81 17.63
C SER A 332 0.96 -11.92 16.49
N SER A 333 0.05 -11.16 15.93
CA SER A 333 0.36 -10.15 14.91
C SER A 333 -0.46 -8.89 15.12
N SER A 334 0.00 -7.78 14.54
CA SER A 334 -0.73 -6.51 14.57
C SER A 334 -0.84 -5.87 13.18
N GLN A 335 -1.99 -5.29 12.93
CA GLN A 335 -2.22 -4.29 11.89
C GLN A 335 -1.90 -2.91 12.48
N VAL A 336 -1.07 -2.12 11.79
CA VAL A 336 -0.76 -0.73 12.14
C VAL A 336 -0.80 0.14 10.89
N TYR A 337 -1.90 0.86 10.72
CA TYR A 337 -2.13 1.73 9.56
C TYR A 337 -2.00 3.21 9.91
N GLY A 338 -1.56 4.02 8.94
CA GLY A 338 -1.39 5.45 9.09
C GLY A 338 -0.09 5.86 9.77
N PHE A 339 0.61 6.85 9.20
CA PHE A 339 1.91 7.29 9.71
C PHE A 339 1.94 7.72 11.17
N ARG A 340 0.85 8.30 11.70
CA ARG A 340 0.79 8.66 13.12
C ARG A 340 0.92 7.44 14.03
N ASN A 341 0.29 6.32 13.67
CA ASN A 341 0.37 5.08 14.42
C ASN A 341 1.76 4.43 14.24
N ILE A 342 2.30 4.46 13.02
CA ILE A 342 3.67 4.00 12.70
C ILE A 342 4.70 4.75 13.55
N GLN A 343 4.67 6.08 13.57
CA GLN A 343 5.60 6.89 14.36
C GLN A 343 5.51 6.57 15.86
N ASN A 344 4.31 6.30 16.38
CA ASN A 344 4.14 5.90 17.78
C ASN A 344 4.73 4.52 18.07
N MET A 345 4.57 3.56 17.16
CA MET A 345 5.19 2.24 17.25
C MET A 345 6.72 2.34 17.18
N VAL A 346 7.25 3.10 16.23
CA VAL A 346 8.69 3.31 16.04
C VAL A 346 9.31 3.97 17.28
N ARG A 347 8.68 4.98 17.86
CA ARG A 347 9.15 5.60 19.12
C ARG A 347 9.24 4.58 20.26
N LYS A 348 8.31 3.64 20.35
CA LYS A 348 8.36 2.57 21.35
C LYS A 348 9.50 1.58 21.05
N LEU A 349 9.68 1.18 19.79
CA LEU A 349 10.78 0.29 19.37
C LEU A 349 12.14 0.90 19.71
N SER A 350 12.38 2.17 19.33
CA SER A 350 13.65 2.86 19.60
C SER A 350 13.92 3.08 21.09
N ASN A 351 12.88 3.35 21.90
CA ASN A 351 13.04 3.59 23.34
C ASN A 351 13.17 2.29 24.16
N SER A 352 12.93 1.12 23.56
CA SER A 352 13.07 -0.17 24.25
C SER A 352 14.54 -0.52 24.56
N GLY A 353 15.50 0.16 23.89
CA GLY A 353 16.94 -0.01 24.11
C GLY A 353 17.61 1.04 25.01
N THR A 354 16.91 2.07 25.48
CA THR A 354 17.50 3.09 26.36
C THR A 354 17.07 2.85 27.80
N LYS A 355 18.02 2.66 28.72
CA LYS A 355 17.76 2.66 30.18
C LYS A 355 16.79 3.80 30.49
N ALA A 356 15.61 3.46 31.02
CA ALA A 356 14.56 4.40 31.32
C ALA A 356 15.13 5.62 32.06
N ARG A 357 15.18 6.78 31.41
CA ARG A 357 15.35 8.04 32.14
C ARG A 357 14.11 8.17 33.01
N ASN A 358 14.29 8.05 34.32
CA ASN A 358 13.27 8.26 35.34
C ASN A 358 12.77 9.71 35.29
N VAL A 359 11.93 10.04 34.31
CA VAL A 359 11.13 11.26 34.34
C VAL A 359 9.94 10.95 35.23
N LYS A 360 10.06 11.33 36.52
CA LYS A 360 8.94 11.36 37.46
C LYS A 360 7.91 12.39 36.95
N VAL A 361 7.02 11.98 36.07
CA VAL A 361 5.79 12.74 35.80
C VAL A 361 4.85 12.46 36.98
N LEU A 362 4.73 13.43 37.89
CA LEU A 362 3.73 13.43 38.95
C LEU A 362 2.34 13.46 38.30
N ARG A 363 1.70 12.28 38.18
CA ARG A 363 0.26 12.19 37.97
C ARG A 363 -0.42 11.99 39.33
N LYS A 364 -1.31 12.91 39.68
CA LYS A 364 -2.19 12.86 40.84
C LYS A 364 -3.01 11.57 40.78
N ARG A 365 -2.70 10.58 41.64
CA ARG A 365 -3.45 9.34 41.78
C ARG A 365 -4.77 9.63 42.49
N SER A 366 -5.90 9.36 41.83
CA SER A 366 -7.14 9.02 42.54
C SER A 366 -7.03 7.55 42.93
N ALA A 367 -7.11 7.28 44.23
CA ALA A 367 -7.01 5.95 44.79
C ALA A 367 -8.37 5.24 44.72
N ASN A 368 -8.47 4.17 43.92
CA ASN A 368 -9.28 2.98 44.20
C ASN A 368 -9.20 2.04 42.99
N THR A 369 -8.48 0.93 43.12
CA THR A 369 -9.07 -0.43 43.10
C THR A 369 -7.99 -1.49 43.29
N THR A 370 -8.36 -2.46 44.10
CA THR A 370 -7.66 -3.66 44.55
C THR A 370 -7.20 -4.57 43.42
N SER A 371 -5.97 -5.06 43.54
CA SER A 371 -5.38 -6.10 42.70
C SER A 371 -6.01 -7.46 43.00
N ARG A 372 -6.76 -8.00 42.04
CA ARG A 372 -6.97 -9.44 41.87
C ARG A 372 -6.44 -9.83 40.49
N GLY A 373 -5.51 -10.78 40.47
CA GLY A 373 -4.95 -11.37 39.27
C GLY A 373 -6.04 -12.11 38.50
N GLY A 374 -6.49 -11.48 37.42
CA GLY A 374 -7.12 -12.12 36.28
C GLY A 374 -6.42 -11.55 35.05
N THR A 375 -6.25 -12.38 34.02
CA THR A 375 -5.80 -12.01 32.68
C THR A 375 -6.77 -10.99 32.07
N SER A 376 -6.72 -9.75 32.54
CA SER A 376 -7.42 -8.63 31.92
C SER A 376 -6.82 -8.43 30.54
N ALA A 377 -7.64 -8.54 29.49
CA ALA A 377 -7.26 -8.32 28.10
C ALA A 377 -6.39 -7.06 27.98
N SER A 378 -5.08 -7.27 27.85
CA SER A 378 -4.12 -6.19 27.66
C SER A 378 -4.42 -5.50 26.34
N ALA A 379 -4.49 -4.16 26.35
CA ALA A 379 -4.67 -3.36 25.15
C ALA A 379 -3.63 -3.73 24.08
N ALA A 380 -4.00 -3.60 22.80
CA ALA A 380 -3.11 -3.94 21.69
C ALA A 380 -1.75 -3.21 21.80
N ASP A 381 -0.66 -3.94 21.64
CA ASP A 381 0.72 -3.44 21.68
C ASP A 381 1.56 -4.06 20.56
N PRO A 382 1.54 -3.46 19.36
CA PRO A 382 2.20 -4.02 18.17
C PRO A 382 3.68 -4.38 18.35
N VAL A 383 4.38 -3.66 19.24
CA VAL A 383 5.81 -3.87 19.53
C VAL A 383 6.10 -5.22 20.21
N LYS A 384 5.08 -5.85 20.83
CA LYS A 384 5.21 -7.13 21.52
C LYS A 384 4.79 -8.33 20.67
N THR A 385 4.28 -8.08 19.46
CA THR A 385 3.80 -9.15 18.58
C THR A 385 4.94 -9.82 17.82
N ASP A 386 4.68 -10.98 17.22
CA ASP A 386 5.67 -11.64 16.35
C ASP A 386 5.82 -10.87 15.03
N PHE A 387 4.72 -10.31 14.52
CA PHE A 387 4.65 -9.69 13.20
C PHE A 387 3.75 -8.44 13.18
N VAL A 388 4.17 -7.40 12.46
CA VAL A 388 3.33 -6.22 12.20
C VAL A 388 3.15 -6.00 10.70
N GLU A 389 1.89 -6.01 10.27
CA GLU A 389 1.45 -5.48 8.98
C GLU A 389 1.36 -3.95 9.06
N VAL A 390 2.16 -3.26 8.24
CA VAL A 390 2.29 -1.81 8.28
C VAL A 390 1.85 -1.19 6.96
N MET A 391 0.94 -0.21 7.03
CA MET A 391 0.51 0.58 5.86
C MET A 391 0.60 2.07 6.18
N ALA A 392 1.25 2.84 5.30
CA ALA A 392 1.48 4.27 5.54
C ALA A 392 0.19 5.11 5.53
N CYS A 393 -0.81 4.71 4.74
CA CYS A 393 -2.10 5.39 4.64
C CYS A 393 -3.04 4.95 5.78
N PRO A 394 -3.78 5.88 6.42
CA PRO A 394 -4.88 5.53 7.34
C PRO A 394 -5.96 4.76 6.57
N GLY A 395 -6.50 3.68 7.15
CA GLY A 395 -7.39 2.74 6.47
C GLY A 395 -6.68 1.83 5.46
N GLY A 396 -5.36 1.95 5.28
CA GLY A 396 -4.59 1.12 4.37
C GLY A 396 -4.76 1.47 2.89
N CYS A 397 -4.56 0.50 2.00
CA CYS A 397 -4.50 0.70 0.55
C CYS A 397 -5.83 1.17 -0.06
N ILE A 398 -6.97 0.88 0.56
CA ILE A 398 -8.30 1.32 0.10
C ILE A 398 -8.53 2.84 0.25
N ASN A 399 -7.62 3.51 0.97
CA ASN A 399 -7.55 4.95 1.08
C ASN A 399 -6.23 5.48 0.51
N GLY A 400 -5.64 4.77 -0.45
CA GLY A 400 -4.40 5.19 -1.11
C GLY A 400 -4.56 6.48 -1.90
N GLY A 401 -3.48 7.26 -2.03
CA GLY A 401 -3.49 8.57 -2.69
C GLY A 401 -3.86 8.53 -4.17
N GLY A 402 -3.63 7.39 -4.85
CA GLY A 402 -3.92 7.23 -6.27
C GLY A 402 -5.38 6.90 -6.60
N LEU A 403 -6.21 6.62 -5.59
CA LEU A 403 -7.62 6.28 -5.79
C LEU A 403 -8.47 7.50 -6.18
N LEU A 404 -9.65 7.24 -6.73
CA LEU A 404 -10.63 8.25 -7.11
C LEU A 404 -11.44 8.68 -5.88
N ASN A 405 -10.80 9.47 -5.03
CA ASN A 405 -11.41 10.13 -3.87
C ASN A 405 -11.48 11.64 -4.15
N GLY A 406 -12.54 12.06 -4.86
CA GLY A 406 -12.85 13.47 -5.17
C GLY A 406 -13.24 14.32 -3.94
N GLU A 407 -13.04 13.80 -2.73
CA GLU A 407 -13.43 14.43 -1.49
C GLU A 407 -12.18 14.95 -0.76
N GLN A 408 -12.11 16.26 -0.54
CA GLN A 408 -10.97 16.88 0.12
C GLN A 408 -11.03 16.72 1.65
N ASN A 409 -12.24 16.58 2.20
CA ASN A 409 -12.46 16.44 3.63
C ASN A 409 -11.95 15.07 4.15
N SER A 410 -11.06 15.09 5.13
CA SER A 410 -10.42 13.89 5.68
C SER A 410 -11.42 12.93 6.34
N SER A 411 -12.46 13.44 7.00
CA SER A 411 -13.49 12.62 7.64
C SER A 411 -14.35 11.89 6.61
N ARG A 412 -14.74 12.58 5.53
CA ARG A 412 -15.53 11.97 4.46
C ARG A 412 -14.71 11.00 3.60
N ARG A 413 -13.43 11.29 3.37
CA ARG A 413 -12.49 10.31 2.77
C ARG A 413 -12.41 9.03 3.59
N ARG A 414 -12.30 9.15 4.91
CA ARG A 414 -12.30 7.97 5.81
C ARG A 414 -13.63 7.21 5.74
N ALA A 415 -14.77 7.92 5.67
CA ALA A 415 -16.07 7.26 5.52
C ALA A 415 -16.16 6.50 4.18
N LEU A 416 -15.72 7.10 3.08
CA LEU A 416 -15.66 6.46 1.76
C LEU A 416 -14.75 5.22 1.78
N ALA A 417 -13.55 5.33 2.38
CA ALA A 417 -12.63 4.22 2.54
C ALA A 417 -13.28 3.06 3.32
N LYS A 418 -14.03 3.37 4.39
CA LYS A 418 -14.77 2.36 5.15
C LYS A 418 -15.87 1.68 4.33
N THR A 419 -16.60 2.44 3.50
CA THR A 419 -17.60 1.87 2.58
C THR A 419 -16.93 0.92 1.58
N LEU A 420 -15.82 1.35 0.96
CA LEU A 420 -15.06 0.53 0.02
C LEU A 420 -14.44 -0.72 0.67
N ASP A 421 -14.02 -0.62 1.94
CA ASP A 421 -13.49 -1.76 2.70
C ASP A 421 -14.59 -2.79 3.03
N ASN A 422 -15.83 -2.35 3.25
CA ASN A 422 -16.97 -3.26 3.36
C ASN A 422 -17.27 -3.92 2.00
N GLU A 423 -17.32 -3.13 0.92
CA GLU A 423 -17.52 -3.67 -0.43
C GLU A 423 -16.40 -4.66 -0.81
N TYR A 424 -15.16 -4.43 -0.39
CA TYR A 424 -14.06 -5.37 -0.57
C TYR A 424 -14.35 -6.73 0.09
N ARG A 425 -14.90 -6.73 1.31
CA ARG A 425 -15.23 -7.97 2.03
C ARG A 425 -16.45 -8.67 1.45
N ASP A 426 -17.44 -7.91 1.00
CA ASP A 426 -18.75 -8.45 0.59
C ASP A 426 -18.78 -8.86 -0.88
N ARG A 427 -18.04 -8.18 -1.75
CA ARG A 427 -18.15 -8.33 -3.22
C ARG A 427 -16.99 -9.07 -3.87
N LEU A 428 -15.80 -9.09 -3.27
CA LEU A 428 -14.68 -9.84 -3.84
C LEU A 428 -14.73 -11.29 -3.32
N PRO A 429 -14.67 -12.29 -4.21
CA PRO A 429 -14.58 -13.67 -3.76
C PRO A 429 -13.33 -13.84 -2.92
N SER A 430 -13.49 -14.41 -1.73
CA SER A 430 -12.35 -14.78 -0.89
C SER A 430 -11.91 -16.19 -1.26
N VAL A 431 -10.68 -16.31 -1.73
CA VAL A 431 -10.10 -17.61 -2.10
C VAL A 431 -9.09 -17.99 -1.04
N TYR A 432 -9.46 -18.95 -0.21
CA TYR A 432 -8.52 -19.64 0.68
C TYR A 432 -7.86 -20.77 -0.11
N ASN A 433 -7.02 -20.43 -1.08
CA ASN A 433 -6.33 -21.45 -1.85
C ASN A 433 -4.85 -21.11 -2.00
N GLU A 434 -4.03 -22.02 -1.51
CA GLU A 434 -2.65 -22.18 -1.93
C GLU A 434 -2.74 -22.65 -3.39
N SER A 435 -2.92 -21.70 -4.30
CA SER A 435 -2.89 -21.98 -5.74
C SER A 435 -1.74 -22.93 -6.04
N ASN A 436 -1.98 -24.01 -6.80
CA ASN A 436 -1.00 -25.02 -7.27
C ASN A 436 0.13 -24.44 -8.14
N VAL A 437 0.33 -23.13 -8.05
CA VAL A 437 1.31 -22.34 -8.75
C VAL A 437 2.59 -22.46 -7.94
N ASP A 438 3.33 -23.54 -8.23
CA ASP A 438 4.60 -23.86 -7.61
C ASP A 438 5.70 -22.92 -8.13
N TYR A 439 5.99 -21.87 -7.35
CA TYR A 439 7.13 -20.99 -7.58
C TYR A 439 7.96 -20.91 -6.30
N ASP A 440 8.86 -21.87 -6.10
CA ASP A 440 9.87 -21.91 -5.03
C ASP A 440 10.95 -20.81 -5.15
N MET A 441 10.83 -19.89 -6.12
CA MET A 441 11.80 -18.82 -6.29
C MET A 441 11.65 -17.79 -5.15
N PRO A 442 12.74 -17.42 -4.46
CA PRO A 442 12.68 -16.41 -3.42
C PRO A 442 12.44 -15.03 -4.04
N TYR A 443 11.32 -14.40 -3.73
CA TYR A 443 11.01 -13.04 -4.19
C TYR A 443 11.43 -12.05 -3.12
N LYS A 444 12.68 -11.56 -3.20
CA LYS A 444 13.31 -10.78 -2.14
C LYS A 444 13.67 -9.35 -2.54
N TYR A 445 13.42 -8.40 -1.65
CA TYR A 445 13.97 -7.04 -1.70
C TYR A 445 15.39 -7.02 -1.17
N SER A 446 16.16 -6.07 -1.68
CA SER A 446 17.45 -5.62 -1.14
C SER A 446 17.28 -4.20 -0.61
N PHE A 447 17.14 -4.06 0.70
CA PHE A 447 16.97 -2.75 1.32
C PHE A 447 18.28 -1.95 1.30
N SER A 448 18.18 -0.67 0.99
CA SER A 448 19.31 0.26 0.88
C SER A 448 19.14 1.42 1.88
N PRO A 449 19.41 1.19 3.18
CA PRO A 449 19.31 2.25 4.19
C PRO A 449 20.31 3.37 3.92
N VAL A 450 19.88 4.62 4.06
CA VAL A 450 20.78 5.77 4.04
C VAL A 450 21.63 5.73 5.30
N GLU A 451 22.95 5.74 5.14
CA GLU A 451 23.87 5.88 6.27
C GLU A 451 23.67 7.25 6.92
N LYS A 452 23.33 7.25 8.23
CA LYS A 452 23.33 8.50 8.99
C LYS A 452 24.78 8.95 9.12
N SER A 453 25.16 10.00 8.41
CA SER A 453 26.38 10.76 8.69
C SER A 453 26.42 11.08 10.19
N SER A 454 27.46 10.61 10.87
CA SER A 454 27.76 10.96 12.27
C SER A 454 28.24 12.41 12.41
N ASP A 455 28.48 13.10 11.30
CA ASP A 455 29.11 14.41 11.26
C ASP A 455 28.07 15.52 11.04
N VAL A 456 27.14 15.64 11.99
CA VAL A 456 26.47 16.93 12.21
C VAL A 456 27.25 17.63 13.31
N VAL A 457 28.31 18.34 12.92
CA VAL A 457 28.86 19.40 13.77
C VAL A 457 27.73 20.39 13.98
N THR A 458 27.17 20.39 15.19
CA THR A 458 26.32 21.48 15.68
C THR A 458 27.13 22.77 15.56
N VAL A 459 26.97 23.50 14.46
CA VAL A 459 27.42 24.88 14.37
C VAL A 459 26.50 25.65 15.30
N GLY A 460 27.00 25.91 16.50
CA GLY A 460 26.29 26.69 17.50
C GLY A 460 25.92 28.05 16.93
N ASN A 461 24.68 28.45 17.15
CA ASN A 461 24.24 29.83 16.96
C ASN A 461 25.08 30.74 17.86
N THR A 462 26.07 31.41 17.29
CA THR A 462 26.58 32.69 17.78
C THR A 462 26.35 33.73 16.70
N TRP A 463 25.21 34.41 16.78
CA TRP A 463 25.02 35.80 16.35
C TRP A 463 24.04 36.45 17.31
#